data_AF-A0A955AWB2-F1
#
_entry.id   AF-A0A955AWB2-F1
#
_cell.length_a   1.000
_cell.length_b   1.000
_cell.length_c   1.000
_cell.angle_alpha   90.00
_cell.angle_beta   90.00
_cell.angle_gamma   90.00
#
_symmetry.space_group_name_H-M   'P 1'
#
loop_
_entity.id
_entity.type
_entity.pdbx_description
1 polymer ?
#
loop_
_entity_poly.entity_id
_entity_poly.type
_entity_poly.pdbx_seq_one_letter_code
_entity_poly.pdbx_strand_id
1 'polypeptide(L)'
;MTGFDPRRYGDACADLIETRPAMQLGPGRPNESARSKLDALDFAAIFGGITVRDRRMANCCLSGLWLLHDFLDTSHTISQSIETTSGSFWHGIMHRREPDYSNSKYWFRHVGE
;
A
#
# COMPACT_ATOMS: atom_id res chain seq x y z
N MET A 1 -8.35 -11.20 22.60
CA MET A 1 -7.60 -10.53 21.52
C MET A 1 -8.07 -9.09 21.47
N THR A 2 -7.21 -8.14 21.81
CA THR A 2 -7.47 -6.72 21.53
C THR A 2 -7.60 -6.57 20.02
N GLY A 3 -8.72 -6.03 19.54
CA GLY A 3 -8.95 -5.83 18.11
C GLY A 3 -7.90 -4.90 17.50
N PHE A 4 -7.60 -5.10 16.21
CA PHE A 4 -6.85 -4.13 15.43
C PHE A 4 -7.72 -2.86 15.27
N ASP A 5 -7.18 -1.72 15.69
CA ASP A 5 -7.81 -0.41 15.54
C ASP A 5 -6.91 0.46 14.62
N PRO A 6 -7.32 0.72 13.36
CA PRO A 6 -6.52 1.48 12.43
C PRO A 6 -6.43 2.97 12.81
N ARG A 7 -7.37 3.50 13.59
CA ARG A 7 -7.42 4.93 13.96
C ARG A 7 -6.27 5.34 14.87
N ARG A 8 -5.64 4.36 15.55
CA ARG A 8 -4.36 4.56 16.27
C ARG A 8 -3.23 5.09 15.40
N TYR A 9 -3.31 4.90 14.10
CA TYR A 9 -2.30 5.31 13.13
C TYR A 9 -2.73 6.52 12.30
N GLY A 10 -3.86 7.18 12.61
CA GLY A 10 -4.37 8.35 11.90
C GLY A 10 -5.68 8.10 11.16
N ASP A 11 -6.60 9.06 11.24
CA ASP A 11 -7.94 8.94 10.67
C ASP A 11 -7.94 8.80 9.14
N ALA A 12 -7.04 9.51 8.43
CA ALA A 12 -6.99 9.43 6.97
C ALA A 12 -6.63 8.01 6.48
N CYS A 13 -5.67 7.35 7.13
CA CYS A 13 -5.32 5.97 6.83
C CYS A 13 -6.45 5.01 7.23
N ALA A 14 -7.04 5.21 8.41
CA ALA A 14 -8.14 4.38 8.89
C ALA A 14 -9.35 4.43 7.97
N ASP A 15 -9.78 5.62 7.55
CA ASP A 15 -10.93 5.81 6.67
C ASP A 15 -10.70 5.11 5.32
N LEU A 16 -9.49 5.15 4.74
CA LEU A 16 -9.18 4.43 3.51
C LEU A 16 -9.19 2.91 3.69
N ILE A 17 -8.67 2.40 4.81
CA ILE A 17 -8.71 0.97 5.13
C ILE A 17 -10.16 0.49 5.33
N GLU A 18 -10.98 1.28 6.03
CA GLU A 18 -12.37 0.95 6.36
C GLU A 18 -13.30 1.05 5.15
N THR A 19 -13.04 2.01 4.25
CA THR A 19 -13.85 2.22 3.02
C THR A 19 -13.33 1.48 1.80
N ARG A 20 -12.35 0.59 1.97
CA ARG A 20 -11.79 -0.20 0.88
C ARG A 20 -12.88 -1.02 0.15
N PRO A 21 -12.80 -1.15 -1.18
CA PRO A 21 -13.63 -2.12 -1.89
C PRO A 21 -13.23 -3.56 -1.53
N ALA A 22 -14.10 -4.52 -1.84
CA ALA A 22 -13.70 -5.92 -1.80
C ALA A 22 -12.60 -6.15 -2.85
N MET A 23 -11.44 -6.66 -2.42
CA MET A 23 -10.34 -6.93 -3.34
C MET A 23 -10.72 -8.05 -4.30
N GLN A 24 -10.63 -7.76 -5.59
CA GLN A 24 -10.88 -8.73 -6.66
C GLN A 24 -9.69 -9.69 -6.79
N LEU A 25 -9.92 -10.87 -7.37
CA LEU A 25 -8.86 -11.87 -7.59
C LEU A 25 -7.82 -11.46 -8.66
N GLY A 26 -8.11 -10.43 -9.46
CA GLY A 26 -7.23 -9.92 -10.51
C GLY A 26 -6.87 -8.44 -10.32
N PRO A 27 -6.55 -7.72 -11.41
CA PRO A 27 -6.09 -6.33 -11.33
C PRO A 27 -7.17 -5.37 -10.82
N GLY A 28 -8.42 -5.81 -10.77
CA GLY A 28 -9.52 -5.01 -10.27
C GLY A 28 -9.79 -3.81 -11.16
N ARG A 29 -10.38 -2.75 -10.58
CA ARG A 29 -10.58 -1.47 -11.26
C ARG A 29 -10.30 -0.35 -10.27
N PRO A 30 -9.50 0.66 -10.63
CA PRO A 30 -9.21 1.80 -9.78
C PRO A 30 -10.46 2.38 -9.10
N ASN A 31 -10.42 2.49 -7.77
CA ASN A 31 -11.51 3.09 -7.00
C ASN A 31 -11.44 4.61 -7.09
N GLU A 32 -11.97 5.17 -8.18
CA GLU A 32 -11.88 6.61 -8.48
C GLU A 32 -12.50 7.50 -7.39
N SER A 33 -13.47 7.02 -6.61
CA SER A 33 -14.03 7.77 -5.48
C SER A 33 -13.03 8.04 -4.35
N ALA A 34 -11.96 7.24 -4.27
CA ALA A 34 -10.88 7.40 -3.29
C ALA A 34 -9.68 8.20 -3.83
N ARG A 35 -9.59 8.44 -5.15
CA ARG A 35 -8.41 9.04 -5.80
C ARG A 35 -8.02 10.38 -5.18
N SER A 36 -8.95 11.32 -5.07
CA SER A 36 -8.65 12.64 -4.52
C SER A 36 -8.18 12.60 -3.06
N LYS A 37 -8.65 11.61 -2.27
CA LYS A 37 -8.17 11.41 -0.90
C LYS A 37 -6.76 10.85 -0.89
N LEU A 38 -6.47 9.87 -1.75
CA LEU A 38 -5.15 9.25 -1.89
C LEU A 38 -4.10 10.23 -2.43
N ASP A 39 -4.44 11.04 -3.44
CA ASP A 39 -3.56 12.07 -4.00
C ASP A 39 -3.21 13.16 -2.97
N ALA A 40 -4.11 13.43 -2.03
CA ALA A 40 -3.90 14.40 -0.96
C ALA A 40 -3.07 13.84 0.22
N LEU A 41 -2.73 12.55 0.23
CA LEU A 41 -1.93 11.97 1.31
C LEU A 41 -0.46 12.37 1.20
N ASP A 42 0.05 12.94 2.28
CA ASP A 42 1.47 12.95 2.60
C ASP A 42 1.75 12.16 3.90
N PHE A 43 3.00 12.14 4.34
CA PHE A 43 3.39 11.46 5.58
C PHE A 43 2.75 12.03 6.85
N ALA A 44 2.43 13.32 6.87
CA ALA A 44 1.75 13.91 8.02
C ALA A 44 0.27 13.53 8.04
N ALA A 45 -0.40 13.59 6.89
CA ALA A 45 -1.80 13.26 6.71
C ALA A 45 -2.10 11.79 6.98
N ILE A 46 -1.30 10.88 6.40
CA ILE A 46 -1.52 9.43 6.54
C ILE A 46 -1.38 8.97 8.00
N PHE A 47 -0.44 9.55 8.76
CA PHE A 47 -0.15 9.13 10.14
C PHE A 47 -0.71 10.04 11.23
N GLY A 48 -1.67 10.94 10.91
CA GLY A 48 -2.29 11.82 11.89
C GLY A 48 -1.29 12.72 12.64
N GLY A 49 -0.22 13.16 11.97
CA GLY A 49 0.84 13.98 12.57
C GLY A 49 1.84 13.22 13.44
N ILE A 50 1.76 11.89 13.53
CA ILE A 50 2.78 11.07 14.20
C ILE A 50 4.11 11.23 13.46
N THR A 51 5.19 11.41 14.22
CA THR A 51 6.54 11.53 13.65
C THR A 51 6.96 10.26 12.93
N VAL A 52 7.15 10.35 11.61
CA VAL A 52 7.70 9.27 10.80
C VAL A 52 9.19 9.09 11.11
N ARG A 53 9.55 7.90 11.60
CA ARG A 53 10.94 7.51 11.88
C ARG A 53 11.65 6.88 10.69
N ASP A 54 10.89 6.19 9.84
CA ASP A 54 11.38 5.52 8.65
C ASP A 54 10.49 5.87 7.45
N ARG A 55 11.06 6.66 6.52
CA ARG A 55 10.36 7.11 5.31
C ARG A 55 10.12 5.98 4.31
N ARG A 56 10.96 4.95 4.30
CA ARG A 56 10.81 3.78 3.41
C ARG A 56 9.63 2.92 3.87
N MET A 57 9.49 2.73 5.17
CA MET A 57 8.31 2.06 5.74
C MET A 57 7.04 2.90 5.57
N ALA A 58 7.12 4.22 5.72
CA ALA A 58 6.00 5.11 5.40
C ALA A 58 5.55 4.97 3.94
N ASN A 59 6.48 4.92 2.99
CA ASN A 59 6.18 4.68 1.58
C ASN A 59 5.58 3.28 1.34
N CYS A 60 5.97 2.26 2.11
CA CYS A 60 5.33 0.94 2.05
C CYS A 60 3.84 1.03 2.41
N CYS A 61 3.48 1.77 3.46
CA CYS A 61 2.08 2.02 3.82
C CYS A 61 1.33 2.73 2.70
N LEU A 62 1.94 3.76 2.09
CA LEU A 62 1.32 4.49 0.98
C LEU A 62 1.10 3.58 -0.24
N SER A 63 2.11 2.79 -0.65
CA SER A 63 1.99 1.80 -1.72
C SER A 63 0.83 0.83 -1.46
N GLY A 64 0.75 0.30 -0.22
CA GLY A 64 -0.33 -0.59 0.20
C GLY A 64 -1.72 0.05 0.11
N LEU A 65 -1.88 1.33 0.48
CA LEU A 65 -3.15 2.05 0.33
C LEU A 65 -3.55 2.21 -1.14
N TRP A 66 -2.64 2.62 -2.01
CA TRP A 66 -2.92 2.69 -3.45
C TRP A 66 -3.33 1.32 -4.02
N LEU A 67 -2.65 0.25 -3.61
CA LEU A 67 -2.96 -1.13 -4.02
C LEU A 67 -4.33 -1.59 -3.53
N LEU A 68 -4.69 -1.24 -2.29
CA LEU A 68 -5.98 -1.58 -1.66
C LEU A 68 -7.18 -1.00 -2.42
N HIS A 69 -6.94 0.08 -3.17
CA HIS A 69 -7.92 0.78 -4.00
C HIS A 69 -7.71 0.53 -5.51
N ASP A 70 -6.99 -0.54 -5.88
CA ASP A 70 -6.76 -1.00 -7.25
C ASP A 70 -6.01 -0.01 -8.16
N PHE A 71 -5.27 0.95 -7.58
CA PHE A 71 -4.37 1.84 -8.33
C PHE A 71 -2.98 1.19 -8.49
N LEU A 72 -2.93 0.14 -9.31
CA LEU A 72 -1.75 -0.72 -9.45
C LEU A 72 -0.51 0.04 -9.94
N ASP A 73 -0.63 0.93 -10.92
CA ASP A 73 0.51 1.70 -11.47
C ASP A 73 1.16 2.63 -10.44
N THR A 74 0.35 3.33 -9.64
CA THR A 74 0.85 4.18 -8.56
C THR A 74 1.47 3.34 -7.44
N SER A 75 0.81 2.22 -7.07
CA SER A 75 1.38 1.25 -6.13
C SER A 75 2.74 0.73 -6.61
N HIS A 76 2.86 0.42 -7.91
CA HIS A 76 4.08 -0.07 -8.56
C HIS A 76 5.23 0.91 -8.39
N THR A 77 4.97 2.15 -8.82
CA THR A 77 5.96 3.22 -8.87
C THR A 77 6.52 3.46 -7.48
N ILE A 78 5.65 3.46 -6.47
CA ILE A 78 6.07 3.61 -5.08
C ILE A 78 6.86 2.38 -4.62
N SER A 79 6.33 1.16 -4.74
CA SER A 79 7.00 -0.04 -4.21
C SER A 79 8.36 -0.29 -4.87
N GLN A 80 8.47 -0.05 -6.17
CA GLN A 80 9.71 -0.22 -6.94
C GLN A 80 10.83 0.72 -6.45
N SER A 81 10.47 1.89 -5.92
CA SER A 81 11.44 2.86 -5.39
C SER A 81 11.97 2.50 -3.99
N ILE A 82 11.41 1.47 -3.34
CA ILE A 82 11.72 1.11 -1.96
C ILE A 82 12.68 -0.08 -1.92
N GLU A 83 13.97 0.20 -1.85
CA GLU A 83 15.04 -0.81 -1.74
C GLU A 83 15.13 -1.39 -0.31
N THR A 84 14.12 -2.14 0.10
CA THR A 84 14.06 -2.89 1.37
C THR A 84 13.31 -4.21 1.21
N THR A 85 13.41 -5.10 2.20
CA THR A 85 12.61 -6.34 2.25
C THR A 85 11.10 -6.06 2.26
N SER A 86 10.66 -5.03 2.99
CA SER A 86 9.26 -4.57 2.98
C SER A 86 8.82 -3.96 1.63
N GLY A 87 9.72 -3.23 0.96
CA GLY A 87 9.45 -2.72 -0.39
C GLY A 87 9.24 -3.86 -1.39
N SER A 88 10.14 -4.85 -1.35
CA SER A 88 10.05 -6.09 -2.14
C SER A 88 8.76 -6.87 -1.84
N PHE A 89 8.33 -6.90 -0.59
CA PHE A 89 7.07 -7.54 -0.20
C PHE A 89 5.86 -6.89 -0.89
N TRP A 90 5.75 -5.55 -0.83
CA TRP A 90 4.65 -4.84 -1.49
C TRP A 90 4.71 -4.94 -3.01
N HIS A 91 5.92 -4.89 -3.60
CA HIS A 91 6.12 -5.08 -5.03
C HIS A 91 5.69 -6.50 -5.48
N GLY A 92 6.01 -7.52 -4.69
CA GLY A 92 5.58 -8.89 -4.92
C GLY A 92 4.06 -9.07 -4.88
N ILE A 93 3.36 -8.43 -3.94
CA ILE A 93 1.88 -8.43 -3.88
C ILE A 93 1.29 -7.68 -5.07
N MET A 94 1.86 -6.52 -5.42
CA MET A 94 1.41 -5.74 -6.58
C MET A 94 1.41 -6.64 -7.83
N HIS A 95 2.56 -7.25 -8.19
CA HIS A 95 2.61 -8.06 -9.42
C HIS A 95 1.71 -9.29 -9.36
N ARG A 96 1.36 -9.77 -8.15
CA ARG A 96 0.35 -10.81 -8.00
C ARG A 96 -1.05 -10.33 -8.43
N ARG A 97 -1.36 -9.04 -8.24
CA ARG A 97 -2.60 -8.42 -8.73
C ARG A 97 -2.58 -8.19 -10.25
N GLU A 98 -1.41 -8.09 -10.88
CA GLU A 98 -1.22 -7.97 -12.35
C GLU A 98 -1.13 -9.28 -13.14
N PRO A 99 -1.63 -10.38 -12.58
CA PRO A 99 -1.20 -11.75 -12.91
C PRO A 99 0.25 -11.99 -13.38
N ASP A 100 1.23 -11.15 -12.99
CA ASP A 100 2.65 -11.36 -13.31
C ASP A 100 3.32 -12.22 -12.23
N TYR A 101 3.01 -13.52 -12.26
CA TYR A 101 3.46 -14.46 -11.24
C TYR A 101 4.97 -14.66 -11.20
N SER A 102 5.65 -14.55 -12.35
CA SER A 102 7.10 -14.71 -12.45
C SER A 102 7.82 -13.56 -11.76
N ASN A 103 7.37 -12.32 -12.01
CA ASN A 103 7.93 -11.14 -11.39
C ASN A 103 7.54 -11.04 -9.91
N SER A 104 6.29 -11.36 -9.56
CA SER A 104 5.87 -11.54 -8.17
C SER A 104 6.80 -12.51 -7.41
N LYS A 105 7.14 -13.66 -8.00
CA LYS A 105 8.07 -14.63 -7.43
C LYS A 105 9.49 -14.08 -7.28
N TYR A 106 9.97 -13.29 -8.24
CA TYR A 106 11.26 -12.61 -8.15
C TYR A 106 11.32 -11.71 -6.90
N TRP A 107 10.35 -10.81 -6.74
CA TRP A 107 10.33 -9.88 -5.60
C TRP A 107 10.15 -10.59 -4.25
N PHE A 108 9.34 -11.65 -4.18
CA PHE A 108 9.20 -12.41 -2.95
C PHE A 108 10.47 -13.14 -2.49
N ARG A 109 11.45 -13.38 -3.37
CA ARG A 109 12.76 -13.93 -2.96
C ARG A 109 13.57 -12.95 -2.12
N HIS A 110 13.31 -11.65 -2.26
CA HIS A 110 14.03 -10.58 -1.54
C HIS A 110 13.40 -10.22 -0.17
N VAL A 111 12.32 -10.87 0.27
CA VAL A 111 11.61 -10.51 1.51
C VAL A 111 12.33 -11.00 2.79
N GLY A 112 13.36 -11.83 2.66
CA GLY A 112 14.13 -12.38 3.79
C GLY A 112 15.63 -12.12 3.73
N GLU A 113 16.06 -11.17 2.89
CA GLU A 113 17.47 -10.74 2.75
C GLU A 113 17.91 -9.74 3.82
#